data_AF-A0A2N6DL22-F1
#
_entry.id   AF-A0A2N6DL22-F1
#
_cell.length_a   1.000
_cell.length_b   1.000
_cell.length_c   1.000
_cell.angle_alpha   90.00
_cell.angle_beta   90.00
_cell.angle_gamma   90.00
#
_symmetry.space_group_name_H-M   'P 1'
#
loop_
_entity.id
_entity.type
_entity.pdbx_description
1 polymer ?
#
loop_
_entity_poly.entity_id
_entity_poly.type
_entity_poly.pdbx_seq_one_letter_code
_entity_poly.pdbx_strand_id
1 'polypeptide(L)' 'MSLVKTWYTPESAASKFGLTMEQLTAWVEDGLVRAEKEGNKVARVNIDDVRIEVETMVNRT' A
#
# COMPACT_ATOMS: atom_id res chain seq x y z
N MET A 1 13.55 14.79 12.56
CA MET A 1 13.62 14.44 11.13
C MET A 1 12.19 14.32 10.63
N SER A 2 11.87 15.04 9.55
CA SER A 2 10.51 15.30 9.08
C SER A 2 9.76 14.00 8.73
N LEU A 3 8.58 13.82 9.34
CA LEU A 3 7.61 12.77 9.02
C LEU A 3 7.05 13.01 7.61
N VAL A 4 7.81 12.64 6.58
CA VAL A 4 7.39 12.78 5.18
C VAL A 4 6.21 11.84 4.96
N LYS A 5 5.04 12.42 4.68
CA LYS A 5 3.77 11.77 4.29
C LYS A 5 3.94 10.32 3.80
N THR A 6 3.80 9.35 4.68
CA THR A 6 3.80 7.91 4.33
C THR A 6 2.48 7.44 3.73
N TRP A 7 1.47 8.30 3.70
CA TRP A 7 0.13 8.00 3.21
C TRP A 7 -0.07 8.50 1.79
N TYR A 8 -0.34 7.60 0.87
CA TYR A 8 -0.58 7.89 -0.55
C TYR A 8 -1.91 7.29 -1.00
N THR A 9 -2.48 7.81 -2.09
CA THR A 9 -3.62 7.12 -2.70
C THR A 9 -3.19 5.75 -3.22
N PRO A 10 -4.08 4.74 -3.19
CA PRO A 10 -3.77 3.41 -3.71
C PRO A 10 -3.30 3.46 -5.18
N GLU A 11 -3.81 4.38 -6.00
CA GLU A 11 -3.37 4.58 -7.39
C GLU A 11 -1.92 5.06 -7.50
N SER A 12 -1.51 5.99 -6.62
CA SER A 12 -0.13 6.48 -6.58
C SER A 12 0.83 5.41 -6.07
N ALA A 13 0.39 4.62 -5.08
CA ALA A 13 1.16 3.49 -4.56
C ALA A 13 1.33 2.42 -5.65
N ALA A 14 0.24 2.03 -6.32
CA ALA A 14 0.23 1.07 -7.41
C ALA A 14 1.23 1.46 -8.50
N SER A 15 1.14 2.70 -8.99
CA SER A 15 2.05 3.22 -10.01
C SER A 15 3.51 3.30 -9.55
N LYS A 16 3.75 3.64 -8.28
CA LYS A 16 5.09 3.81 -7.72
C LYS A 16 5.83 2.48 -7.53
N PHE A 17 5.10 1.43 -7.13
CA PHE A 17 5.66 0.11 -6.88
C PHE A 17 5.46 -0.86 -8.04
N GLY A 18 4.77 -0.45 -9.10
CA GLY A 18 4.43 -1.32 -10.22
C GLY A 18 3.42 -2.41 -9.86
N LEU A 19 2.54 -2.15 -8.91
CA LEU A 19 1.51 -3.07 -8.43
C LEU A 19 0.16 -2.78 -9.10
N THR A 20 -0.75 -3.75 -9.07
CA THR A 20 -2.14 -3.53 -9.46
C THR A 20 -2.98 -3.04 -8.26
N MET A 21 -4.05 -2.30 -8.55
CA MET A 21 -5.00 -1.83 -7.54
C MET A 21 -5.69 -2.98 -6.80
N GLU A 22 -5.89 -4.11 -7.49
CA GLU A 22 -6.45 -5.33 -6.91
C GLU A 22 -5.51 -5.92 -5.86
N GLN A 23 -4.21 -5.96 -6.15
CA GLN A 23 -3.21 -6.48 -5.22
C GLN A 23 -3.05 -5.59 -3.98
N LEU A 24 -3.05 -4.27 -4.17
CA LEU A 24 -3.08 -3.32 -3.06
C LEU A 24 -4.35 -3.43 -2.21
N THR A 25 -5.50 -3.63 -2.85
CA THR A 25 -6.76 -3.84 -2.14
C THR A 25 -6.74 -5.13 -1.34
N ALA A 26 -6.26 -6.22 -1.94
CA ALA A 26 -6.08 -7.51 -1.27
C ALA A 26 -5.18 -7.37 -0.04
N TRP A 27 -4.02 -6.71 -0.15
CA TRP A 27 -3.14 -6.48 0.99
C TRP A 27 -3.78 -5.65 2.11
N VAL A 28 -4.66 -4.72 1.74
CA VAL A 28 -5.43 -3.93 2.71
C VAL A 28 -6.54 -4.76 3.36
N GLU A 29 -7.15 -5.69 2.63
CA GLU A 29 -8.19 -6.60 3.13
C GLU A 29 -7.61 -7.72 4.02
N ASP A 30 -6.45 -8.27 3.65
CA ASP A 30 -5.67 -9.21 4.46
C ASP A 30 -5.01 -8.54 5.69
N GLY A 31 -5.02 -7.21 5.76
CA GLY A 31 -4.42 -6.45 6.86
C GLY A 31 -2.88 -6.42 6.84
N LEU A 32 -2.28 -6.73 5.70
CA LEU A 32 -0.83 -6.63 5.45
C LEU A 32 -0.39 -5.16 5.35
N VAL A 33 -1.24 -4.32 4.76
CA VAL A 33 -0.97 -2.88 4.56
C VAL A 33 -1.99 -2.04 5.30
N ARG A 34 -1.52 -1.06 6.06
CA ARG A 34 -2.42 -0.08 6.70
C ARG A 34 -3.03 0.84 5.67
N ALA A 35 -4.35 0.98 5.73
CA ALA A 35 -5.09 1.88 4.87
C ALA A 35 -6.12 2.70 5.64
N GLU A 36 -6.24 3.96 5.27
CA GLU A 36 -7.35 4.82 5.65
C GLU A 36 -8.49 4.58 4.66
N LYS A 37 -9.62 4.14 5.18
CA LYS A 37 -10.87 3.97 4.42
C LYS A 37 -11.76 5.16 4.74
N GLU A 38 -12.21 5.89 3.72
CA GLU A 38 -13.27 6.88 3.88
C GLU A 38 -14.58 6.25 3.39
N GLY A 39 -15.40 5.83 4.35
CA GLY A 39 -16.63 5.07 4.08
C GLY A 39 -16.32 3.71 3.47
N ASN A 40 -16.75 3.49 2.22
CA ASN A 40 -16.64 2.20 1.53
C ASN A 40 -15.47 2.14 0.53
N LYS A 41 -14.53 3.10 0.56
CA LYS A 41 -13.38 3.14 -0.35
C LYS A 41 -12.08 3.38 0.41
N VAL A 42 -11.01 2.74 -0.05
CA VAL A 42 -9.64 2.99 0.42
C VAL A 42 -9.21 4.36 -0.08
N ALA A 43 -9.10 5.33 0.83
CA ALA A 43 -8.68 6.69 0.53
C ALA A 43 -7.15 6.80 0.46
N ARG A 44 -6.45 6.17 1.42
CA ARG A 44 -4.99 6.20 1.49
C ARG A 44 -4.42 4.89 1.98
N VAL A 45 -3.20 4.57 1.56
CA VAL A 45 -2.42 3.40 1.97
C VAL A 45 -1.06 3.84 2.48
N ASN A 46 -0.54 3.11 3.45
CA ASN A 46 0.78 3.32 4.01
C ASN A 46 1.84 2.73 3.08
N ILE A 47 2.70 3.58 2.55
CA ILE A 47 3.75 3.22 1.60
C ILE A 47 4.88 2.41 2.23
N ASP A 48 5.11 2.56 3.53
CA ASP A 48 6.14 1.80 4.24
C ASP A 48 5.76 0.32 4.30
N ASP A 49 4.50 0.03 4.67
CA ASP A 49 3.96 -1.34 4.68
C ASP A 49 3.92 -1.94 3.27
N VAL A 50 3.46 -1.17 2.26
CA VAL A 50 3.46 -1.60 0.85
C VAL A 50 4.86 -2.00 0.41
N ARG A 51 5.86 -1.18 0.75
CA ARG A 51 7.25 -1.46 0.40
C ARG A 51 7.74 -2.76 1.04
N ILE A 52 7.45 -2.98 2.33
CA ILE A 52 7.83 -4.19 3.04
C ILE A 52 7.21 -5.43 2.40
N GLU A 53 5.94 -5.37 2.01
CA GLU A 53 5.28 -6.48 1.31
C GLU A 53 5.85 -6.71 -0.09
N VAL A 54 6.16 -5.65 -0.84
CA VAL A 54 6.84 -5.77 -2.14
C VAL A 54 8.20 -6.44 -1.98
N GLU A 55 9.01 -5.99 -1.01
CA GLU A 55 10.32 -6.59 -0.74
C GLU A 55 10.17 -8.05 -0.32
N THR A 56 9.19 -8.39 0.52
CA THR A 56 8.89 -9.77 0.93
C THR A 56 8.46 -10.64 -0.25
N MET A 57 7.65 -10.10 -1.16
CA MET A 57 7.21 -10.79 -2.37
C MET A 57 8.38 -11.07 -3.32
N VAL A 58 9.24 -10.08 -3.56
CA VAL A 58 10.41 -10.22 -4.44
C VAL A 58 11.44 -11.17 -3.83
N ASN A 59 11.67 -11.10 -2.51
CA ASN A 59 12.68 -11.89 -1.82
C ASN A 59 12.27 -13.36 -1.55
N ARG A 60 11.05 -13.75 -1.97
CA ARG A 60 10.54 -15.13 -1.94
C ARG A 60 10.79 -15.92 -3.24
N THR A 61 11.45 -15.32 -4.23
CA THR A 61 11.91 -15.98 -5.47
C THR A 61 13.34 -16.49 -5.30
#